data_AF-M3D0G2-F1
#
_entry.id   AF-M3D0G2-F1
#
_cell.length_a   1.000
_cell.length_b   1.000
_cell.length_c   1.000
_cell.angle_alpha   90.00
_cell.angle_beta   90.00
_cell.angle_gamma   90.00
#
_symmetry.space_group_name_H-M   'P 1'
#
loop_
_entity.id
_entity.type
_entity.pdbx_description
1 polymer ?
#
loop_
_entity_poly.entity_id
_entity_poly.type
_entity_poly.pdbx_seq_one_letter_code
_entity_poly.pdbx_strand_id
1 'polypeptide(L)'
;MPFRVVARAARGYPGRMNAHDERGTTMTGVDPGRLDDQQLMKELETIHRTRHDTLLYGSNDALRAHNERMAQLEGEYLRRNPRRPVAPGRTREGARERTGSDSATPTASGT
;
A
#
# COMPACT_ATOMS: atom_id res chain seq x y z
N MET A 1 -10.74 -60.91 24.05
CA MET A 1 -10.64 -59.83 23.04
C MET A 1 -12.03 -59.25 22.85
N PRO A 2 -12.19 -57.91 22.95
CA PRO A 2 -12.10 -57.15 21.71
C PRO A 2 -11.24 -55.88 21.82
N PHE A 3 -10.62 -55.61 20.68
CA PHE A 3 -9.66 -54.56 20.39
C PHE A 3 -10.23 -53.16 20.65
N ARG A 4 -9.54 -52.38 21.49
CA ARG A 4 -9.73 -50.93 21.51
C ARG A 4 -8.99 -50.34 20.31
N VAL A 5 -9.77 -49.93 19.31
CA VAL A 5 -9.36 -49.12 18.18
C VAL A 5 -8.76 -47.81 18.68
N VAL A 6 -7.52 -47.54 18.29
CA VAL A 6 -6.90 -46.21 18.35
C VAL A 6 -7.60 -45.35 17.30
N ALA A 7 -8.57 -44.54 17.73
CA ALA A 7 -9.10 -43.45 16.92
C ALA A 7 -8.25 -42.21 17.19
N ARG A 8 -7.30 -41.97 16.29
CA ARG A 8 -6.60 -40.69 16.12
C ARG A 8 -7.63 -39.65 15.71
N ALA A 9 -8.24 -39.00 16.70
CA ALA A 9 -9.14 -37.87 16.46
C ALA A 9 -8.32 -36.73 15.86
N ALA A 10 -8.79 -36.28 14.72
CA ALA A 10 -8.24 -35.20 13.93
C ALA A 10 -7.96 -33.97 14.81
N ARG A 11 -6.79 -33.39 14.59
CA ARG A 11 -6.38 -32.08 15.07
C ARG A 11 -7.39 -31.06 14.51
N GLY A 12 -8.49 -30.86 15.23
CA GLY A 12 -9.41 -29.76 14.97
C GLY A 12 -8.61 -28.48 15.12
N TYR A 13 -8.34 -27.81 14.01
CA TYR A 13 -7.88 -26.43 14.06
C TYR A 13 -9.06 -25.65 14.66
N PRO A 14 -8.98 -25.14 15.90
CA PRO A 14 -9.99 -24.21 16.36
C PRO A 14 -10.00 -23.07 15.36
N GLY A 15 -11.18 -22.79 14.83
CA GLY A 15 -11.42 -21.71 13.89
C GLY A 15 -10.76 -20.45 14.44
N ARG A 16 -9.63 -20.09 13.83
CA ARG A 16 -8.97 -18.81 14.00
C ARG A 16 -9.92 -17.79 13.38
N MET A 17 -10.96 -17.42 14.14
CA MET A 17 -11.75 -16.22 13.89
C MET A 17 -10.74 -15.12 13.65
N ASN A 18 -10.85 -14.50 12.49
CA ASN A 18 -9.86 -13.60 11.93
C ASN A 18 -9.54 -12.49 12.93
N ALA A 19 -8.44 -12.67 13.66
CA ALA A 19 -7.77 -11.63 14.45
C ALA A 19 -7.12 -10.57 13.54
N HIS A 20 -7.70 -10.34 12.37
CA HIS A 20 -7.32 -9.33 11.39
C HIS A 20 -8.31 -8.15 11.37
N ASP A 21 -9.49 -8.29 12.00
CA ASP A 21 -10.47 -7.18 12.10
C ASP A 21 -10.12 -6.12 13.16
N GLU A 22 -9.14 -6.38 14.04
CA GLU A 22 -8.83 -5.47 15.15
C GLU A 22 -7.57 -4.61 14.94
N ARG A 23 -6.75 -4.88 13.91
CA ARG A 23 -5.60 -4.03 13.57
C ARG A 23 -5.86 -3.03 12.43
N GLY A 24 -7.10 -2.90 11.98
CA GLY A 24 -7.50 -1.99 10.89
C GLY A 24 -8.45 -0.85 11.29
N THR A 25 -9.00 -0.85 12.51
CA THR A 25 -10.28 -0.15 12.79
C THR A 25 -10.16 1.08 13.71
N THR A 26 -8.95 1.54 14.04
CA THR A 26 -8.76 2.81 14.79
C THR A 26 -8.02 3.87 13.98
N MET A 27 -8.37 4.05 12.69
CA MET A 27 -7.97 5.25 11.92
C MET A 27 -8.92 6.42 12.21
N THR A 28 -9.33 6.61 13.46
CA THR A 28 -10.04 7.82 13.93
C THR A 28 -9.08 8.99 13.70
N GLY A 29 -9.31 9.85 12.70
CA GLY A 29 -10.25 10.96 12.81
C GLY A 29 -9.55 12.26 13.19
N VAL A 30 -8.25 12.41 12.92
CA VAL A 30 -7.55 13.69 13.00
C VAL A 30 -7.52 14.29 11.60
N ASP A 31 -8.00 15.53 11.49
CA ASP A 31 -7.90 16.31 10.26
C ASP A 31 -6.43 16.37 9.80
N PRO A 32 -6.11 15.99 8.54
CA PRO A 32 -4.77 16.12 7.97
C PRO A 32 -4.14 17.50 8.20
N GLY A 33 -4.95 18.57 8.18
CA GLY A 33 -4.48 19.93 8.43
C GLY A 33 -3.91 20.16 9.83
N ARG A 34 -4.23 19.29 10.79
CA ARG A 34 -3.77 19.36 12.18
C ARG A 34 -2.58 18.44 12.49
N LEU A 35 -2.17 17.61 11.54
CA LEU A 35 -1.00 16.75 11.69
C LEU A 35 0.28 17.58 11.53
N ASP A 36 1.27 17.37 12.40
CA ASP A 36 2.63 17.85 12.13
C ASP A 36 3.25 17.06 10.95
N ASP A 37 4.38 17.53 10.42
CA ASP A 37 5.00 16.91 9.23
C ASP A 37 5.46 15.47 9.49
N GLN A 38 5.99 15.16 10.68
CA GLN A 38 6.46 13.83 11.00
C GLN A 38 5.29 12.84 11.11
N GLN A 39 4.21 13.28 11.76
CA GLN A 39 2.97 12.52 11.88
C GLN A 39 2.31 12.33 10.52
N LEU A 40 2.26 13.36 9.66
CA LEU A 40 1.72 13.26 8.30
C LEU A 40 2.50 12.23 7.47
N MET A 41 3.84 12.24 7.53
CA MET A 41 4.66 11.27 6.81
C MET A 41 4.43 9.84 7.31
N LYS A 42 4.30 9.65 8.63
CA LYS A 42 4.04 8.34 9.24
C LYS A 42 2.65 7.80 8.87
N GLU A 43 1.63 8.66 8.83
CA GLU A 43 0.28 8.30 8.42
C GLU A 43 0.23 7.95 6.92
N LEU A 44 0.95 8.70 6.07
CA LEU A 44 1.09 8.40 4.64
C LEU A 44 1.73 7.03 4.39
N GLU A 45 2.84 6.73 5.09
CA GLU A 45 3.47 5.42 5.00
C GLU A 45 2.51 4.30 5.41
N THR A 46 1.79 4.50 6.52
CA THR A 46 0.87 3.52 7.08
C THR A 46 -0.31 3.24 6.15
N ILE A 47 -0.94 4.30 5.61
CA ILE A 47 -2.11 4.16 4.73
C ILE A 47 -1.74 3.55 3.38
N HIS A 48 -0.55 3.85 2.84
CA HIS A 48 -0.06 3.21 1.62
C HIS A 48 0.27 1.73 1.83
N ARG A 49 0.86 1.37 2.98
CA ARG A 49 1.17 -0.02 3.32
C ARG A 49 -0.07 -0.90 3.40
N THR A 50 -1.15 -0.41 4.01
CA THR A 50 -2.38 -1.19 4.23
C THR A 50 -3.39 -1.12 3.08
N ARG A 51 -3.09 -0.36 2.01
CA ARG A 51 -3.96 -0.22 0.84
C ARG A 51 -4.31 -1.54 0.18
N HIS A 52 -3.30 -2.39 -0.04
CA HIS A 52 -3.50 -3.65 -0.75
C HIS A 52 -4.37 -4.61 0.08
N ASP A 53 -4.11 -4.70 1.39
CA ASP A 53 -4.90 -5.54 2.29
C ASP A 53 -6.35 -5.05 2.37
N THR A 54 -6.57 -3.74 2.42
CA THR A 54 -7.92 -3.13 2.43
C THR A 54 -8.64 -3.37 1.11
N LEU A 55 -7.93 -3.37 -0.02
CA LEU A 55 -8.50 -3.66 -1.34
C LEU A 55 -8.95 -5.12 -1.47
N LEU A 56 -8.18 -6.07 -0.92
CA LEU A 56 -8.46 -7.50 -1.06
C LEU A 56 -9.46 -8.03 -0.03
N TYR A 57 -9.41 -7.52 1.20
CA TYR A 57 -10.13 -8.11 2.33
C TYR A 57 -11.06 -7.13 3.05
N GLY A 58 -11.02 -5.84 2.70
CA GLY A 58 -11.91 -4.83 3.28
C GLY A 58 -13.34 -4.92 2.73
N SER A 59 -14.30 -4.48 3.54
CA SER A 59 -15.66 -4.22 3.05
C SER A 59 -15.67 -3.03 2.08
N ASN A 60 -16.73 -2.89 1.28
CA ASN A 60 -16.87 -1.73 0.39
C ASN A 60 -16.85 -0.40 1.14
N ASP A 61 -17.45 -0.33 2.34
CA ASP A 61 -17.40 0.85 3.19
C ASP A 61 -16.00 1.13 3.75
N ALA A 62 -15.28 0.09 4.16
CA ALA A 62 -13.90 0.23 4.62
C ALA A 62 -12.99 0.73 3.48
N LEU A 63 -13.15 0.19 2.27
CA LEU A 63 -12.40 0.64 1.10
C LEU A 63 -12.71 2.10 0.75
N ARG A 64 -13.98 2.49 0.80
CA ARG A 64 -14.39 3.88 0.54
C ARG A 64 -13.77 4.84 1.56
N ALA A 65 -13.90 4.55 2.85
CA ALA A 65 -13.32 5.36 3.92
C ALA A 65 -11.78 5.43 3.81
N HIS A 66 -11.13 4.32 3.43
CA HIS A 66 -9.69 4.27 3.20
C HIS A 66 -9.27 5.16 2.03
N ASN A 67 -9.99 5.12 0.91
CA ASN A 67 -9.72 5.96 -0.26
C ASN A 67 -9.90 7.46 0.06
N GLU A 68 -10.97 7.82 0.76
CA GLU A 68 -11.23 9.19 1.19
C GLU A 68 -10.09 9.73 2.06
N ARG A 69 -9.66 8.95 3.06
CA ARG A 69 -8.55 9.33 3.94
C ARG A 69 -7.21 9.44 3.19
N MET A 70 -6.95 8.53 2.24
CA MET A 70 -5.75 8.57 1.41
C MET A 70 -5.66 9.85 0.60
N ALA A 71 -6.76 10.22 -0.06
CA ALA A 71 -6.83 11.46 -0.83
C ALA A 71 -6.62 12.71 0.04
N GLN A 72 -7.17 12.71 1.26
CA GLN A 72 -7.00 13.80 2.21
C GLN A 72 -5.54 13.99 2.66
N LEU A 73 -4.85 12.89 3.03
CA LEU A 73 -3.44 12.94 3.44
C LEU A 73 -2.51 13.32 2.28
N GLU A 74 -2.77 12.79 1.08
CA GLU A 74 -2.00 13.14 -0.12
C GLU A 74 -2.18 14.61 -0.50
N GLY A 75 -3.42 15.12 -0.44
CA GLY A 75 -3.73 16.52 -0.68
C GLY A 75 -3.02 17.46 0.29
N GLU A 76 -3.00 17.11 1.58
CA GLU A 76 -2.26 17.84 2.61
C GLU A 76 -0.76 17.91 2.29
N TYR A 77 -0.17 16.76 1.95
CA TYR A 77 1.25 16.68 1.62
C TYR A 77 1.60 17.51 0.39
N LEU A 78 0.78 17.45 -0.67
CA LEU A 78 0.98 18.27 -1.87
C LEU A 78 0.84 19.77 -1.58
N ARG A 79 -0.10 20.16 -0.72
CA ARG A 79 -0.29 21.55 -0.30
C ARG A 79 0.93 22.10 0.44
N ARG A 80 1.53 21.30 1.32
CA ARG A 80 2.76 21.68 2.06
C ARG A 80 4.02 21.62 1.18
N ASN A 81 4.02 20.80 0.14
CA ASN A 81 5.19 20.51 -0.69
C ASN A 81 4.97 20.85 -2.18
N PRO A 82 4.72 22.13 -2.54
CA PRO A 82 4.45 22.52 -3.92
C PRO A 82 5.66 22.32 -4.86
N ARG A 83 6.88 22.28 -4.31
CA ARG A 83 8.13 22.04 -5.05
C ARG A 83 8.68 20.62 -4.88
N ARG A 84 7.82 19.64 -4.60
CA ARG A 84 8.26 18.26 -4.40
C ARG A 84 9.09 17.78 -5.59
N PRO A 85 10.26 17.15 -5.36
CA PRO A 85 11.01 16.54 -6.44
C PRO A 85 10.18 15.44 -7.12
N VAL A 86 10.08 15.53 -8.44
CA VAL A 86 9.51 14.48 -9.29
C VAL A 86 10.69 13.82 -9.99
N ALA A 87 10.89 12.53 -9.74
CA ALA A 87 11.94 11.79 -10.41
C ALA A 87 11.65 11.78 -11.93
N PRO A 88 12.58 12.27 -12.79
CA PRO A 88 12.36 12.30 -14.25
C PRO A 88 11.99 10.93 -14.81
N GLY A 89 12.56 9.86 -14.25
CA GLY A 89 12.24 8.49 -14.65
C GLY A 89 10.78 8.04 -14.40
N ARG A 90 10.05 8.77 -13.54
CA ARG A 90 8.63 8.56 -13.24
C ARG A 90 7.71 9.47 -14.05
N THR A 91 8.24 10.32 -14.94
CA THR A 91 7.46 11.11 -15.89
C THR A 91 7.37 10.42 -17.25
N ARG A 92 6.35 10.77 -18.03
CA ARG A 92 6.22 10.29 -19.42
C ARG A 92 7.34 10.80 -20.31
N GLU A 93 7.79 12.03 -20.07
CA GLU A 93 8.90 12.67 -20.78
C GLU A 93 10.20 11.92 -20.53
N GLY A 94 10.57 11.70 -19.27
CA GLY A 94 11.78 10.94 -18.95
C GLY A 94 11.68 9.46 -19.36
N ALA A 95 10.49 8.89 -19.53
CA ALA A 95 10.33 7.58 -20.18
C ALA A 95 10.65 7.62 -21.68
N ARG A 96 10.23 8.68 -22.38
CA ARG A 96 10.53 8.89 -23.81
C ARG A 96 12.01 9.17 -24.06
N GLU A 97 12.66 9.97 -23.20
CA GLU A 97 14.09 10.26 -23.28
C GLU A 97 14.95 8.99 -23.15
N ARG A 98 14.59 8.06 -22.25
CA ARG A 98 15.29 6.77 -22.13
C ARG A 98 15.16 5.91 -23.38
N THR A 99 13.95 5.78 -23.93
CA THR A 99 13.73 5.01 -25.17
C THR A 99 14.43 5.66 -26.38
N GLY A 100 14.45 6.99 -26.45
CA GLY A 100 15.17 7.73 -27.48
C GLY A 100 16.69 7.55 -27.39
N SER A 101 17.24 7.56 -26.16
CA SER A 101 18.67 7.31 -25.91
C SER A 101 19.09 5.87 -26.24
N ASP A 102 18.24 4.88 -26.00
CA ASP A 102 18.49 3.48 -26.40
C ASP A 102 18.49 3.31 -27.93
N SER A 103 17.67 4.07 -28.65
CA SER A 103 17.61 4.03 -30.13
C SER A 103 18.75 4.78 -30.82
N ALA A 104 19.52 5.58 -30.09
CA ALA A 104 20.59 6.42 -30.61
C ALA A 104 22.00 5.82 -30.43
N THR A 105 22.11 4.50 -30.21
CA THR A 105 23.41 3.81 -30.32
C THR A 105 23.67 3.50 -31.79
N PRO A 106 24.55 4.22 -32.51
CA PRO A 106 24.97 3.79 -33.84
C PRO A 106 25.93 2.62 -33.62
N THR A 107 25.57 1.44 -34.07
CA THR A 107 26.54 0.35 -34.27
C THR A 107 27.54 0.80 -35.33
N ALA A 108 28.57 1.52 -34.90
CA ALA A 108 29.73 1.87 -35.68
C ALA A 108 30.98 1.50 -34.88
N SER A 109 31.49 0.31 -35.15
CA SER A 109 32.90 -0.05 -34.94
C SER A 109 33.23 -1.09 -36.00
N GLY A 110 33.73 -0.59 -37.13
CA GLY A 110 34.46 -1.41 -38.08
C GLY A 110 35.89 -1.61 -37.59
N THR A 111 36.44 -2.79 -37.84
CA THR A 111 37.71 -3.05 -38.55
C THR A 111 37.84 -4.56 -38.68
#